data_AF-A0AAU3VPA2-F1
#
_entry.id   AF-A0AAU3VPA2-F1
#
_cell.length_a   1.000
_cell.length_b   1.000
_cell.length_c   1.000
_cell.angle_alpha   90.00
_cell.angle_beta   90.00
_cell.angle_gamma   90.00
#
_symmetry.space_group_name_H-M   'P 1'
#
loop_
_entity.id
_entity.type
_entity.pdbx_description
1 polymer ?
#
loop_
_entity_poly.entity_id
_entity_poly.type
_entity_poly.pdbx_seq_one_letter_code
_entity_poly.pdbx_strand_id
1 'polypeptide(L)'
;MPDSIWIKVVGTVPAVLWVAFAATVYFTLRGTIIQRMVPRLTSLRALGVEIELAGELLDRAQDESQTTVTATARRMALGRLEHAADLLRGGKVLWVDDRPEGNVPLVELFRSVGMQVDLALSTDEAVPLFRRKPYDVIISDFSRDGDREAGIKMLRVLEQYNIDVPVLIYTGRFAPERGVDRRIFAGTTAPVELVHYVIDLMERARLGSL
;
A
#
# COMPACT_ATOMS: atom_id res chain seq x y z
N MET A 1 18.70 72.69 -18.07
CA MET A 1 18.36 71.36 -18.64
C MET A 1 18.77 70.12 -17.80
N PRO A 2 19.40 70.20 -16.59
CA PRO A 2 19.67 68.99 -15.79
C PRO A 2 18.53 68.61 -14.80
N ASP A 3 17.68 69.55 -14.39
CA ASP A 3 16.76 69.34 -13.25
C ASP A 3 15.59 68.39 -13.55
N SER A 4 15.14 68.33 -14.80
CA SER A 4 14.05 67.42 -15.22
C SER A 4 14.47 65.94 -15.26
N ILE A 5 15.77 65.67 -15.38
CA ILE A 5 16.33 64.32 -15.36
C ILE A 5 16.39 63.81 -13.91
N TRP A 6 16.82 64.66 -12.96
CA TRP A 6 16.92 64.30 -11.54
C TRP A 6 15.57 63.94 -10.92
N ILE A 7 14.49 64.65 -11.27
CA ILE A 7 13.14 64.36 -10.77
C ILE A 7 12.64 62.99 -11.28
N LYS A 8 12.89 62.67 -12.55
CA LYS A 8 12.51 61.36 -13.13
C LYS A 8 13.33 60.21 -12.56
N VAL A 9 14.62 60.44 -12.29
CA VAL A 9 15.50 59.44 -11.68
C VAL A 9 15.03 59.12 -10.26
N VAL A 10 14.78 60.13 -9.41
CA VAL A 10 14.32 59.93 -8.03
C VAL A 10 12.97 59.20 -7.97
N GLY A 11 12.05 59.46 -8.91
CA GLY A 11 10.77 58.76 -8.98
C GLY A 11 10.86 57.28 -9.40
N THR A 12 11.89 56.90 -10.16
CA THR A 12 12.01 55.54 -10.72
C THR A 12 12.88 54.62 -9.84
N VAL A 13 13.79 55.21 -9.06
CA VAL A 13 14.70 54.46 -8.16
C VAL A 13 13.96 53.50 -7.22
N PRO A 14 12.87 53.87 -6.51
CA PRO A 14 12.15 52.93 -5.65
C PRO A 14 11.57 51.73 -6.40
N ALA A 15 11.07 51.92 -7.62
CA ALA A 15 10.52 50.85 -8.44
C ALA A 15 11.61 49.88 -8.89
N VAL A 16 12.76 50.40 -9.34
CA VAL A 16 13.92 49.56 -9.72
C VAL A 16 14.43 48.78 -8.51
N LEU A 17 14.49 49.40 -7.34
CA LEU A 17 14.92 48.75 -6.10
C LEU A 17 13.96 47.63 -5.69
N TRP A 18 12.64 47.82 -5.83
CA TRP A 18 11.65 46.76 -5.56
C TRP A 18 11.78 45.58 -6.52
N VAL A 19 12.00 45.84 -7.81
CA VAL A 19 12.20 44.78 -8.81
C VAL A 19 13.51 44.02 -8.53
N ALA A 20 14.59 44.73 -8.20
CA ALA A 20 15.86 44.12 -7.83
C ALA A 20 15.75 43.29 -6.54
N PHE A 21 15.01 43.79 -5.54
CA PHE A 21 14.73 43.06 -4.30
C PHE A 21 13.91 41.80 -4.57
N ALA A 22 12.80 41.91 -5.30
CA ALA A 22 11.95 40.77 -5.66
C ALA A 22 12.72 39.72 -6.48
N ALA A 23 13.55 40.17 -7.42
CA ALA A 23 14.45 39.29 -8.16
C ALA A 23 15.41 38.58 -7.19
N THR A 24 16.11 39.32 -6.32
CA THR A 24 17.07 38.73 -5.37
C THR A 24 16.41 37.71 -4.44
N VAL A 25 15.23 38.04 -3.89
CA VAL A 25 14.40 37.10 -3.10
C VAL A 25 14.03 35.88 -3.94
N TYR A 26 13.57 36.05 -5.18
CA TYR A 26 13.26 34.92 -6.06
C TYR A 26 14.48 34.06 -6.35
N PHE A 27 15.62 34.64 -6.73
CA PHE A 27 16.85 33.90 -7.05
C PHE A 27 17.43 33.15 -5.84
N THR A 28 17.31 33.72 -4.63
CA THR A 28 17.81 33.10 -3.39
C THR A 28 16.84 32.05 -2.84
N LEU A 29 15.54 32.32 -2.84
CA LEU A 29 14.55 31.38 -2.30
C LEU A 29 14.12 30.30 -3.29
N ARG A 30 14.17 30.53 -4.61
CA ARG A 30 13.70 29.53 -5.61
C ARG A 30 14.41 28.19 -5.49
N GLY A 31 15.73 28.19 -5.23
CA GLY A 31 16.49 26.95 -5.07
C GLY A 31 16.01 26.16 -3.86
N THR A 32 15.84 26.84 -2.73
CA THR A 32 15.38 26.26 -1.46
C THR A 32 13.92 25.82 -1.50
N ILE A 33 13.04 26.63 -2.12
CA ILE A 33 11.61 26.33 -2.27
C ILE A 33 11.42 25.15 -3.23
N ILE A 34 12.08 25.16 -4.39
CA ILE A 34 11.96 24.08 -5.39
C ILE A 34 12.49 22.77 -4.80
N GLN A 35 13.67 22.77 -4.17
CA GLN A 35 14.25 21.54 -3.63
C GLN A 35 13.50 20.97 -2.43
N ARG A 36 12.83 21.80 -1.60
CA ARG A 36 12.13 21.32 -0.39
C ARG A 36 10.62 21.13 -0.56
N MET A 37 9.97 21.90 -1.42
CA MET A 37 8.50 21.86 -1.57
C MET A 37 8.04 21.06 -2.78
N VAL A 38 8.78 21.04 -3.89
CA VAL A 38 8.37 20.29 -5.10
C VAL A 38 8.27 18.78 -4.84
N PRO A 39 9.21 18.12 -4.13
CA PRO A 39 9.11 16.68 -3.86
C PRO A 39 7.84 16.31 -3.08
N ARG A 40 7.41 17.16 -2.15
CA ARG A 40 6.19 16.97 -1.34
C ARG A 40 4.90 17.22 -2.14
N LEU A 41 4.93 18.14 -3.10
CA LEU A 41 3.78 18.43 -3.97
C LEU A 41 3.59 17.35 -5.05
N THR A 42 4.68 16.79 -5.58
CA THR A 42 4.62 15.64 -6.50
C THR A 42 4.17 14.37 -5.79
N SER A 43 4.58 14.15 -4.53
CA SER A 43 4.12 13.00 -3.75
C SER A 43 2.63 13.08 -3.43
N LEU A 44 2.09 14.27 -3.14
CA LEU A 44 0.65 14.45 -2.89
C LEU A 44 -0.20 14.19 -4.14
N ARG A 45 0.27 14.58 -5.33
CA ARG A 45 -0.41 14.23 -6.59
C ARG A 45 -0.31 12.74 -6.93
N ALA A 46 0.86 12.13 -6.71
CA ALA A 46 1.04 10.70 -6.90
C ALA A 46 0.12 9.90 -5.97
N LEU A 47 0.07 10.29 -4.69
CA LEU A 47 -0.82 9.69 -3.70
C LEU A 47 -2.30 9.85 -4.11
N GLY A 48 -2.73 11.03 -4.57
CA GLY A 48 -4.11 11.23 -5.02
C GLY A 48 -4.53 10.33 -6.19
N VAL A 49 -3.62 10.09 -7.15
CA VAL A 49 -3.86 9.18 -8.28
C VAL A 49 -3.81 7.71 -7.84
N GLU A 50 -2.87 7.35 -6.96
CA GLU A 50 -2.78 6.01 -6.37
C GLU A 50 -4.04 5.67 -5.56
N ILE A 51 -4.65 6.67 -4.91
CA ILE A 51 -5.88 6.53 -4.13
C ILE A 51 -7.10 6.30 -5.01
N GLU A 52 -7.26 7.08 -6.08
CA GLU A 52 -8.37 6.89 -7.02
C GLU A 52 -8.31 5.50 -7.66
N LEU A 53 -7.09 5.09 -8.06
CA LEU A 53 -6.82 3.74 -8.55
C LEU A 53 -7.10 2.67 -7.48
N ALA A 54 -6.65 2.88 -6.24
CA ALA A 54 -6.91 1.97 -5.12
C ALA A 54 -8.42 1.81 -4.85
N GLY A 55 -9.18 2.91 -4.96
CA GLY A 55 -10.63 2.92 -4.95
C GLY A 55 -11.19 2.00 -6.00
N GLU A 56 -10.88 2.24 -7.27
CA GLU A 56 -11.39 1.46 -8.40
C GLU A 56 -11.01 -0.02 -8.31
N LEU A 57 -9.79 -0.34 -7.90
CA LEU A 57 -9.34 -1.72 -7.73
C LEU A 57 -10.08 -2.44 -6.60
N LEU A 58 -10.36 -1.75 -5.50
CA LEU A 58 -11.18 -2.32 -4.42
C LEU A 58 -12.65 -2.49 -4.85
N ASP A 59 -13.19 -1.63 -5.71
CA ASP A 59 -14.52 -1.84 -6.32
C ASP A 59 -14.53 -3.12 -7.17
N ARG A 60 -13.55 -3.28 -8.06
CA ARG A 60 -13.46 -4.49 -8.91
C ARG A 60 -13.29 -5.77 -8.10
N ALA A 61 -12.44 -5.76 -7.06
CA ALA A 61 -12.30 -6.89 -6.15
C ALA A 61 -13.62 -7.26 -5.48
N GLN A 62 -14.43 -6.25 -5.16
CA GLN A 62 -15.72 -6.41 -4.50
C GLN A 62 -16.78 -6.96 -5.44
N ASP A 63 -16.79 -6.52 -6.70
CA ASP A 63 -17.68 -7.02 -7.75
C ASP A 63 -17.40 -8.49 -8.11
N GLU A 64 -16.14 -8.91 -8.02
CA GLU A 64 -15.72 -10.31 -8.22
C GLU A 64 -15.97 -11.20 -6.99
N SER A 65 -16.16 -10.61 -5.80
CA SER A 65 -16.42 -11.35 -4.56
C SER A 65 -17.89 -11.72 -4.39
N GLN A 66 -18.15 -12.89 -3.81
CA GLN A 66 -19.50 -13.34 -3.46
C GLN A 66 -20.06 -12.68 -2.19
N THR A 67 -19.24 -11.92 -1.45
CA THR A 67 -19.61 -11.35 -0.14
C THR A 67 -20.14 -9.93 -0.32
N THR A 68 -21.39 -9.65 0.06
CA THR A 68 -21.95 -8.29 0.01
C THR A 68 -21.35 -7.39 1.10
N VAL A 69 -20.71 -6.30 0.71
CA VAL A 69 -20.13 -5.30 1.62
C VAL A 69 -20.85 -3.95 1.48
N THR A 70 -21.00 -3.23 2.59
CA THR A 70 -21.63 -1.90 2.57
C THR A 70 -20.69 -0.84 2.00
N ALA A 71 -21.24 0.18 1.32
CA ALA A 71 -20.47 1.33 0.83
C ALA A 71 -19.70 2.06 1.94
N THR A 72 -20.21 2.04 3.18
CA THR A 72 -19.53 2.62 4.35
C THR A 72 -18.31 1.80 4.74
N ALA A 73 -18.42 0.47 4.82
CA ALA A 73 -17.26 -0.39 5.12
C ALA A 73 -16.16 -0.22 4.05
N ARG A 74 -16.55 -0.11 2.78
CA ARG A 74 -15.61 0.18 1.70
C ARG A 74 -14.89 1.52 1.87
N ARG A 75 -15.63 2.61 2.14
CA ARG A 75 -15.03 3.93 2.39
C ARG A 75 -14.08 3.91 3.58
N MET A 76 -14.39 3.16 4.63
CA MET A 76 -13.49 2.98 5.77
C MET A 76 -12.22 2.21 5.39
N ALA A 77 -12.31 1.17 4.57
CA ALA A 77 -11.15 0.44 4.06
C ALA A 77 -10.22 1.33 3.25
N LEU A 78 -10.76 2.14 2.35
CA LEU A 78 -9.96 3.11 1.58
C LEU A 78 -9.34 4.17 2.47
N GLY A 79 -10.10 4.79 3.38
CA GLY A 79 -9.55 5.78 4.30
C GLY A 79 -8.45 5.22 5.20
N ARG A 80 -8.54 3.95 5.62
CA ARG A 80 -7.47 3.26 6.36
C ARG A 80 -6.25 3.00 5.48
N LEU A 81 -6.47 2.55 4.24
CA LEU A 81 -5.40 2.30 3.28
C LEU A 81 -4.62 3.58 2.96
N GLU A 82 -5.33 4.69 2.75
CA GLU A 82 -4.76 6.03 2.56
C GLU A 82 -3.86 6.44 3.73
N HIS A 83 -4.35 6.27 4.96
CA HIS A 83 -3.59 6.64 6.14
C HIS A 83 -2.37 5.73 6.37
N ALA A 84 -2.49 4.46 6.00
CA ALA A 84 -1.45 3.45 6.15
C ALA A 84 -0.49 3.35 4.96
N ALA A 85 -0.67 4.09 3.87
CA ALA A 85 0.09 3.92 2.63
C ALA A 85 1.62 3.98 2.84
N ASP A 86 2.12 4.93 3.64
CA ASP A 86 3.55 5.06 3.94
C ASP A 86 4.08 3.88 4.78
N LEU A 87 3.24 3.31 5.65
CA LEU A 87 3.57 2.12 6.44
C LEU A 87 3.61 0.87 5.56
N LEU A 88 2.67 0.75 4.62
CA LEU A 88 2.60 -0.39 3.70
C LEU A 88 3.74 -0.40 2.69
N ARG A 89 4.26 0.78 2.31
CA ARG A 89 5.32 0.91 1.30
C ARG A 89 6.53 0.01 1.62
N GLY A 90 6.90 -0.81 0.65
CA GLY A 90 7.99 -1.78 0.74
C GLY A 90 7.66 -3.07 1.50
N GLY A 91 6.44 -3.20 2.02
CA GLY A 91 5.94 -4.45 2.62
C GLY A 91 5.90 -5.59 1.60
N LYS A 92 6.15 -6.81 2.05
CA LYS A 92 6.27 -8.00 1.20
C LYS A 92 5.21 -9.01 1.56
N VAL A 93 4.38 -9.35 0.58
CA VAL A 93 3.32 -10.35 0.67
C VAL A 93 3.65 -11.53 -0.22
N LEU A 94 3.51 -12.73 0.33
CA LEU A 94 3.42 -13.96 -0.46
C LEU A 94 1.97 -14.40 -0.51
N TRP A 95 1.40 -14.48 -1.71
CA TRP A 95 0.04 -14.97 -1.91
C TRP A 95 0.07 -16.36 -2.55
N VAL A 96 -0.48 -17.35 -1.84
CA VAL A 96 -0.52 -18.74 -2.28
C VAL A 96 -1.95 -19.16 -2.62
N ASP A 97 -2.27 -19.22 -3.91
CA ASP A 97 -3.62 -19.44 -4.43
C ASP A 97 -3.53 -20.16 -5.78
N ASP A 98 -4.35 -21.20 -5.99
CA ASP A 98 -4.36 -21.99 -7.23
C ASP A 98 -5.13 -21.30 -8.37
N ARG A 99 -5.91 -20.25 -8.06
CA ARG A 99 -6.67 -19.44 -9.01
C ARG A 99 -6.50 -17.94 -8.73
N PRO A 100 -5.29 -17.40 -8.94
CA PRO A 100 -4.98 -16.01 -8.62
C PRO A 100 -5.71 -14.98 -9.50
N GLU A 101 -6.38 -15.40 -10.59
CA GLU A 101 -7.06 -14.52 -11.53
C GLU A 101 -8.14 -13.67 -10.86
N GLY A 102 -8.89 -14.23 -9.91
CA GLY A 102 -9.90 -13.51 -9.14
C GLY A 102 -9.35 -12.60 -8.04
N ASN A 103 -8.03 -12.60 -7.85
CA ASN A 103 -7.34 -11.78 -6.86
C ASN A 103 -6.57 -10.62 -7.49
N VAL A 104 -6.56 -10.52 -8.84
CA VAL A 104 -5.80 -9.49 -9.57
C VAL A 104 -6.09 -8.08 -9.05
N PRO A 105 -7.35 -7.65 -8.83
CA PRO A 105 -7.60 -6.30 -8.33
C PRO A 105 -6.98 -6.04 -6.95
N LEU A 106 -6.98 -7.03 -6.06
CA LEU A 106 -6.34 -6.91 -4.74
C LEU A 106 -4.81 -6.91 -4.82
N VAL A 107 -4.23 -7.72 -5.71
CA VAL A 107 -2.79 -7.72 -5.96
C VAL A 107 -2.33 -6.36 -6.49
N GLU A 108 -3.08 -5.79 -7.44
CA GLU A 108 -2.82 -4.45 -7.97
C GLU A 108 -3.02 -3.38 -6.90
N LEU A 109 -4.02 -3.51 -6.03
CA LEU A 109 -4.28 -2.60 -4.92
C LEU A 109 -3.08 -2.54 -3.95
N PHE A 110 -2.55 -3.68 -3.52
CA PHE A 110 -1.40 -3.70 -2.64
C PHE A 110 -0.14 -3.15 -3.33
N ARG A 111 0.02 -3.41 -4.64
CA ARG A 111 1.13 -2.85 -5.42
C ARG A 111 1.01 -1.35 -5.62
N SER A 112 -0.20 -0.80 -5.79
CA SER A 112 -0.41 0.65 -5.97
C SER A 112 0.00 1.45 -4.74
N VAL A 113 -0.14 0.87 -3.54
CA VAL A 113 0.38 1.45 -2.28
C VAL A 113 1.83 1.08 -1.98
N GLY A 114 2.54 0.51 -2.95
CA GLY A 114 3.98 0.26 -2.90
C GLY A 114 4.40 -1.02 -2.19
N MET A 115 3.50 -1.99 -1.97
CA MET A 115 3.87 -3.33 -1.51
C MET A 115 4.40 -4.20 -2.66
N GLN A 116 5.19 -5.21 -2.32
CA GLN A 116 5.63 -6.27 -3.23
C GLN A 116 4.77 -7.49 -2.99
N VAL A 117 4.11 -7.99 -4.03
CA VAL A 117 3.27 -9.19 -3.95
C VAL A 117 3.86 -10.25 -4.89
N ASP A 118 4.38 -11.33 -4.30
CA ASP A 118 4.79 -12.53 -5.02
C ASP A 118 3.64 -13.54 -5.00
N LEU A 119 3.40 -14.23 -6.12
CA LEU A 119 2.36 -15.25 -6.27
C LEU A 119 2.98 -16.64 -6.32
N ALA A 120 2.31 -17.62 -5.72
CA ALA A 120 2.61 -19.04 -5.84
C ALA A 120 1.32 -19.83 -6.04
N LEU A 121 1.29 -20.76 -7.00
CA LEU A 121 0.08 -21.52 -7.33
C LEU A 121 -0.14 -22.72 -6.41
N SER A 122 0.88 -23.11 -5.65
CA SER A 122 0.83 -24.26 -4.75
C SER A 122 1.73 -24.07 -3.53
N THR A 123 1.54 -24.94 -2.53
CA THR A 123 2.42 -25.01 -1.36
C THR A 123 3.87 -25.30 -1.79
N ASP A 124 4.08 -26.17 -2.78
CA ASP A 124 5.42 -26.55 -3.24
C ASP A 124 6.14 -25.39 -3.94
N GLU A 125 5.41 -24.57 -4.70
CA GLU A 125 5.94 -23.33 -5.28
C GLU A 125 6.24 -22.26 -4.22
N ALA A 126 5.46 -22.23 -3.13
CA ALA A 126 5.67 -21.30 -2.04
C ALA A 126 6.92 -21.64 -1.20
N VAL A 127 7.28 -22.92 -1.08
CA VAL A 127 8.45 -23.41 -0.30
C VAL A 127 9.75 -22.69 -0.60
N PRO A 128 10.22 -22.60 -1.85
CA PRO A 128 11.44 -21.87 -2.15
C PRO A 128 11.33 -20.37 -1.86
N LEU A 129 10.13 -19.78 -1.87
CA LEU A 129 9.91 -18.36 -1.65
C LEU A 129 10.07 -17.98 -0.18
N PHE A 130 9.31 -18.61 0.73
CA PHE A 130 9.41 -18.28 2.16
C PHE A 130 10.75 -18.68 2.80
N ARG A 131 11.52 -19.59 2.16
CA ARG A 131 12.89 -19.92 2.59
C ARG A 131 13.95 -18.90 2.17
N ARG A 132 13.70 -18.14 1.09
CA ARG A 132 14.70 -17.24 0.47
C ARG A 132 14.46 -15.78 0.77
N LYS A 133 13.20 -15.39 0.99
CA LYS A 133 12.80 -13.99 1.21
C LYS A 133 12.04 -13.88 2.53
N PRO A 134 12.35 -12.89 3.38
CA PRO A 134 11.48 -12.55 4.50
C PRO A 134 10.23 -11.86 3.95
N TYR A 135 9.06 -12.44 4.20
CA TYR A 135 7.76 -11.84 3.95
C TYR A 135 7.20 -11.28 5.26
N ASP A 136 6.44 -10.20 5.18
CA ASP A 136 5.76 -9.61 6.34
C ASP A 136 4.42 -10.32 6.58
N VAL A 137 3.77 -10.77 5.50
CA VAL A 137 2.47 -11.45 5.54
C VAL A 137 2.42 -12.55 4.47
N ILE A 138 1.80 -13.68 4.81
CA ILE A 138 1.41 -14.70 3.83
C ILE A 138 -0.12 -14.68 3.70
N ILE A 139 -0.64 -14.64 2.48
CA ILE A 139 -2.06 -14.81 2.17
C ILE A 139 -2.24 -16.18 1.53
N SER A 140 -3.22 -16.96 1.95
CA SER A 140 -3.42 -18.33 1.47
C SER A 140 -4.89 -18.65 1.28
N ASP A 141 -5.24 -19.29 0.17
CA ASP A 141 -6.49 -20.05 0.11
C ASP A 141 -6.37 -21.30 1.02
N PHE A 142 -7.50 -21.70 1.60
CA PHE A 142 -7.62 -22.85 2.47
C PHE A 142 -7.65 -24.17 1.68
N SER A 143 -8.24 -24.13 0.48
CA SER A 143 -8.35 -25.28 -0.43
C SER A 143 -7.62 -24.98 -1.73
N ARG A 144 -6.81 -25.91 -2.25
CA ARG A 144 -6.10 -25.74 -3.53
C ARG A 144 -6.03 -27.07 -4.26
N ASP A 145 -6.23 -27.08 -5.57
CA ASP A 145 -6.12 -28.26 -6.45
C ASP A 145 -6.91 -29.49 -5.92
N GLY A 146 -8.13 -29.25 -5.43
CA GLY A 146 -8.99 -30.28 -4.84
C GLY A 146 -8.59 -30.73 -3.42
N ASP A 147 -7.45 -30.30 -2.90
CA ASP A 147 -7.01 -30.53 -1.52
C ASP A 147 -7.61 -29.47 -0.57
N ARG A 148 -8.61 -29.90 0.21
CA ARG A 148 -9.34 -29.05 1.17
C ARG A 148 -8.52 -28.67 2.40
N GLU A 149 -7.35 -29.27 2.59
CA GLU A 149 -6.43 -29.03 3.70
C GLU A 149 -5.11 -28.38 3.23
N ALA A 150 -4.99 -27.97 1.96
CA ALA A 150 -3.76 -27.41 1.41
C ALA A 150 -3.20 -26.25 2.25
N GLY A 151 -4.07 -25.34 2.70
CA GLY A 151 -3.70 -24.24 3.59
C GLY A 151 -3.14 -24.73 4.94
N ILE A 152 -3.76 -25.75 5.54
CA ILE A 152 -3.30 -26.33 6.82
C ILE A 152 -1.98 -27.09 6.64
N LYS A 153 -1.83 -27.85 5.56
CA LYS A 153 -0.58 -28.55 5.24
C LYS A 153 0.56 -27.55 5.06
N MET A 154 0.31 -26.40 4.41
CA MET A 154 1.29 -25.33 4.30
C MET A 154 1.75 -24.81 5.67
N LEU A 155 0.84 -24.67 6.65
CA LEU A 155 1.20 -24.24 8.01
C LEU A 155 2.17 -25.21 8.69
N ARG A 156 1.99 -26.52 8.50
CA ARG A 156 2.95 -27.53 8.99
C ARG A 156 4.32 -27.40 8.33
N VAL A 157 4.34 -27.03 7.04
CA VAL A 157 5.60 -26.77 6.34
C VAL A 157 6.27 -25.51 6.88
N LEU A 158 5.53 -24.44 7.15
CA LEU A 158 6.07 -23.24 7.82
C LEU A 158 6.65 -23.58 9.20
N GLU A 159 5.97 -24.44 9.97
CA GLU A 159 6.48 -24.95 11.25
C GLU A 159 7.79 -25.72 11.08
N GLN A 160 7.85 -26.64 10.12
CA GLN A 160 9.05 -27.42 9.83
C GLN A 160 10.27 -26.56 9.48
N TYR A 161 10.07 -25.44 8.78
CA TYR A 161 11.13 -24.50 8.42
C TYR A 161 11.31 -23.35 9.42
N ASN A 162 10.62 -23.40 10.57
CA ASN A 162 10.67 -22.39 11.62
C ASN A 162 10.39 -20.97 11.11
N ILE A 163 9.39 -20.86 10.22
CA ILE A 163 8.90 -19.60 9.66
C ILE A 163 7.72 -19.13 10.50
N ASP A 164 7.85 -17.97 11.16
CA ASP A 164 6.82 -17.40 12.04
C ASP A 164 6.07 -16.21 11.42
N VAL A 165 6.07 -16.12 10.09
CA VAL A 165 5.33 -15.10 9.35
C VAL A 165 3.82 -15.30 9.55
N PRO A 166 3.05 -14.25 9.90
CA PRO A 166 1.61 -14.36 10.06
C PRO A 166 0.91 -14.69 8.74
N VAL A 167 -0.11 -15.54 8.84
CA VAL A 167 -0.90 -16.05 7.72
C VAL A 167 -2.32 -15.51 7.78
N LEU A 168 -2.77 -14.94 6.66
CA LEU A 168 -4.16 -14.59 6.40
C LEU A 168 -4.79 -15.65 5.50
N ILE A 169 -5.95 -16.15 5.90
CA ILE A 169 -6.73 -17.04 5.06
C ILE A 169 -7.70 -16.20 4.23
N TYR A 170 -7.52 -16.18 2.91
CA TYR A 170 -8.47 -15.56 1.99
C TYR A 170 -9.07 -16.65 1.11
N THR A 171 -10.35 -16.94 1.30
CA THR A 171 -11.00 -18.09 0.66
C THR A 171 -12.45 -17.80 0.35
N GLY A 172 -13.00 -18.40 -0.71
CA GLY A 172 -14.42 -18.28 -1.03
C GLY A 172 -15.36 -18.95 -0.01
N ARG A 173 -14.85 -19.85 0.84
CA ARG A 173 -15.64 -20.47 1.92
C ARG A 173 -14.78 -20.75 3.14
N PHE A 174 -14.86 -19.86 4.12
CA PHE A 174 -14.10 -20.00 5.36
C PHE A 174 -14.75 -21.05 6.28
N ALA A 175 -13.95 -22.00 6.76
CA ALA A 175 -14.38 -23.10 7.61
C ALA A 175 -13.37 -23.29 8.77
N PRO A 176 -13.48 -22.52 9.86
CA PRO A 176 -12.48 -22.49 10.94
C PRO A 176 -12.32 -23.85 11.66
N GLU A 177 -13.33 -24.71 11.58
CA GLU A 177 -13.33 -26.06 12.14
C GLU A 177 -12.26 -26.98 11.53
N ARG A 178 -11.69 -26.60 10.37
CA ARG A 178 -10.68 -27.40 9.67
C ARG A 178 -9.25 -27.24 10.21
N GLY A 179 -9.03 -26.34 11.15
CA GLY A 179 -7.74 -26.20 11.82
C GLY A 179 -7.44 -24.77 12.24
N VAL A 180 -6.83 -24.64 13.41
CA VAL A 180 -6.33 -23.39 13.96
C VAL A 180 -4.82 -23.55 14.23
N ASP A 181 -4.01 -22.76 13.55
CA ASP A 181 -2.57 -22.65 13.80
C ASP A 181 -2.31 -21.26 14.41
N ARG A 182 -1.33 -21.15 15.30
CA ARG A 182 -0.95 -19.88 15.94
C ARG A 182 -0.57 -18.78 14.94
N ARG A 183 -0.11 -19.16 13.74
CA ARG A 183 0.26 -18.24 12.67
C ARG A 183 -0.94 -17.67 11.94
N ILE A 184 -2.11 -18.32 12.00
CA ILE A 184 -3.32 -17.78 11.40
C ILE A 184 -3.74 -16.55 12.20
N PHE A 185 -3.59 -15.38 11.59
CA PHE A 185 -4.02 -14.13 12.19
C PHE A 185 -5.52 -13.93 12.04
N ALA A 186 -6.04 -14.13 10.83
CA ALA A 186 -7.44 -13.98 10.49
C ALA A 186 -7.79 -14.79 9.24
N GLY A 187 -9.09 -15.03 9.04
CA GLY A 187 -9.63 -15.59 7.81
C GLY A 187 -10.85 -14.82 7.33
N THR A 188 -10.97 -14.60 6.03
CA THR A 188 -12.08 -13.85 5.45
C THR A 188 -12.39 -14.26 4.00
N THR A 189 -13.61 -13.94 3.59
CA THR A 189 -14.11 -14.02 2.21
C THR A 189 -14.30 -12.63 1.60
N ALA A 190 -14.10 -11.56 2.38
CA ALA A 190 -14.40 -10.18 2.02
C ALA A 190 -13.11 -9.40 1.68
N PRO A 191 -13.00 -8.82 0.46
CA PRO A 191 -11.84 -8.01 0.06
C PRO A 191 -11.51 -6.88 1.04
N VAL A 192 -12.52 -6.18 1.55
CA VAL A 192 -12.34 -5.05 2.48
C VAL A 192 -11.73 -5.48 3.81
N GLU A 193 -12.10 -6.65 4.32
CA GLU A 193 -11.54 -7.18 5.57
C GLU A 193 -10.10 -7.62 5.36
N LEU A 194 -9.79 -8.22 4.20
CA LEU A 194 -8.41 -8.57 3.86
C LEU A 194 -7.50 -7.35 3.90
N VAL A 195 -7.95 -6.23 3.33
CA VAL A 195 -7.21 -4.95 3.38
C VAL A 195 -7.00 -4.51 4.83
N HIS A 196 -8.03 -4.56 5.67
CA HIS A 196 -7.89 -4.23 7.09
C HIS A 196 -6.87 -5.10 7.80
N TYR A 197 -6.92 -6.43 7.61
CA TYR A 197 -6.00 -7.35 8.27
C TYR A 197 -4.55 -7.20 7.80
N VAL A 198 -4.33 -6.91 6.51
CA VAL A 198 -2.99 -6.59 6.01
C VAL A 198 -2.45 -5.32 6.67
N ILE A 199 -3.26 -4.27 6.79
CA ILE A 199 -2.86 -3.03 7.49
C ILE A 199 -2.50 -3.34 8.94
N ASP A 200 -3.35 -4.06 9.67
CA ASP A 200 -3.14 -4.38 11.08
C ASP A 200 -1.85 -5.21 11.30
N LEU A 201 -1.56 -6.16 10.41
CA LEU A 201 -0.33 -6.95 10.47
C LEU A 201 0.90 -6.11 10.17
N MET A 202 0.84 -5.23 9.18
CA MET A 202 1.94 -4.32 8.84
C MET A 202 2.21 -3.30 9.96
N GLU A 203 1.16 -2.81 10.63
CA GLU A 203 1.27 -1.96 11.82
C GLU A 203 2.03 -2.70 12.92
N ARG A 204 1.64 -3.94 13.22
CA ARG A 204 2.31 -4.76 14.24
C ARG A 204 3.76 -5.07 13.88
N ALA A 205 4.04 -5.43 12.63
CA ALA A 205 5.38 -5.79 12.18
C ALA A 205 6.36 -4.59 12.30
N ARG A 206 5.87 -3.37 12.03
CA ARG A 206 6.72 -2.17 12.03
C ARG A 206 6.74 -1.41 13.35
N LEU A 207 5.65 -1.42 14.12
CA LEU A 207 5.54 -0.70 15.39
C LEU A 207 5.83 -1.57 16.62
N GLY A 208 5.65 -2.89 16.52
CA GLY A 208 5.91 -3.84 17.60
C GLY A 208 7.37 -4.20 17.81
N SER A 209 8.31 -3.51 17.15
CA SER A 209 9.76 -3.67 17.31
C SER A 209 10.42 -2.56 18.15
N LEU A 210 9.62 -1.69 18.79
CA LEU A 210 10.04 -0.71 19.80
C LEU A 210 9.81 -1.25 21.22
#